data_AF-A0A1A6AD51-F1
#
_entry.id   AF-A0A1A6AD51-F1
#
_cell.length_a   1.000
_cell.length_b   1.000
_cell.length_c   1.000
_cell.angle_alpha   90.00
_cell.angle_beta   90.00
_cell.angle_gamma   90.00
#
_symmetry.space_group_name_H-M   'P 1'
#
loop_
_entity.id
_entity.type
_entity.pdbx_description
1 polymer ?
#
loop_
_entity_poly.entity_id
_entity_poly.type
_entity_poly.pdbx_seq_one_letter_code
_entity_poly.pdbx_strand_id
1 'polypeptide(L)'
;MVSTTETTDEATLNAIRQRLMETGDWDRIQKLLREQLEENGWVDDLKDLAKEKARAQETPNLENLIKEISETARGMISESTRRDVAQEIEAVLDREVDQA
;
A
#
# COMPACT_ATOMS: atom_id res chain seq x y z
N MET A 1 6.00 30.97 11.17
CA MET A 1 5.56 29.84 12.00
C MET A 1 6.02 28.58 11.30
N VAL A 2 6.59 27.66 12.09
CA VAL A 2 7.49 26.58 11.69
C VAL A 2 6.83 25.58 10.73
N SER A 3 7.41 25.41 9.54
CA SER A 3 7.25 24.22 8.71
C SER A 3 8.51 23.39 8.87
N THR A 4 8.55 22.54 9.89
CA THR A 4 9.54 21.47 10.00
C THR A 4 8.86 20.22 9.46
N THR A 5 9.07 19.92 8.18
CA THR A 5 8.98 18.53 7.73
C THR A 5 10.22 17.83 8.29
N GLU A 6 10.10 17.31 9.51
CA GLU A 6 11.07 16.42 10.11
C GLU A 6 11.14 15.19 9.22
N THR A 7 12.27 15.01 8.53
CA THR A 7 12.59 13.73 7.89
C THR A 7 12.76 12.74 9.03
N THR A 8 11.72 11.98 9.37
CA THR A 8 11.79 10.87 10.32
C THR A 8 12.99 9.99 9.95
N ASP A 9 13.88 9.75 10.90
CA ASP A 9 15.11 8.99 10.66
C ASP A 9 14.76 7.57 10.16
N GLU A 10 15.50 7.09 9.15
CA GLU A 10 15.28 5.78 8.53
C GLU A 10 15.36 4.64 9.57
N ALA A 11 16.21 4.78 10.59
CA ALA A 11 16.30 3.83 11.69
C ALA A 11 15.01 3.81 12.53
N THR A 12 14.38 4.97 12.75
CA THR A 12 13.09 5.06 13.45
C THR A 12 11.99 4.38 12.65
N LEU A 13 11.91 4.63 11.34
CA LEU A 13 10.92 3.98 10.47
C LEU A 13 11.11 2.45 10.43
N ASN A 14 12.36 1.99 10.36
CA ASN A 14 12.68 0.57 10.39
C ASN A 14 12.32 -0.08 11.73
N ALA A 15 12.59 0.60 12.86
CA ALA A 15 12.23 0.11 14.19
C ALA A 15 10.71 0.00 14.36
N ILE A 16 9.95 1.00 13.90
CA ILE A 16 8.49 0.97 13.89
C ILE A 16 8.01 -0.22 13.05
N ARG A 17 8.52 -0.38 11.82
CA ARG A 17 8.13 -1.49 10.94
C ARG A 17 8.43 -2.84 11.57
N GLN A 18 9.57 -3.00 12.22
CA GLN A 18 9.92 -4.23 12.93
C GLN A 18 8.90 -4.52 14.05
N ARG A 19 8.57 -3.52 14.87
CA ARG A 19 7.59 -3.66 15.94
C ARG A 19 6.20 -4.06 15.41
N LEU A 20 5.74 -3.43 14.32
CA LEU A 20 4.48 -3.79 13.65
C LEU A 20 4.46 -5.25 13.14
N MET A 21 5.61 -5.77 12.70
CA MET A 21 5.71 -7.18 12.32
C MET A 21 5.69 -8.11 13.54
N GLU A 22 6.34 -7.73 14.64
CA GLU A 22 6.39 -8.52 15.89
C GLU A 22 5.02 -8.61 16.58
N THR A 23 4.23 -7.54 16.55
CA THR A 23 2.86 -7.49 17.09
C THR A 23 1.82 -8.12 16.17
N GLY A 24 2.17 -8.36 14.90
CA GLY A 24 1.25 -8.85 13.87
C GLY A 24 0.30 -7.80 13.29
N ASP A 25 0.46 -6.52 13.66
CA ASP A 25 -0.37 -5.44 13.09
C ASP A 25 -0.05 -5.23 11.61
N TRP A 26 1.19 -5.47 11.19
CA TRP A 26 1.57 -5.40 9.78
C TRP A 26 0.70 -6.34 8.93
N ASP A 27 0.58 -7.62 9.33
CA ASP A 27 -0.27 -8.59 8.63
C ASP A 27 -1.75 -8.20 8.65
N ARG A 28 -2.23 -7.64 9.77
CA ARG A 28 -3.61 -7.12 9.89
C ARG A 28 -3.88 -5.97 8.92
N ILE A 29 -2.99 -4.98 8.85
CA ILE A 29 -3.09 -3.85 7.93
C ILE A 29 -3.04 -4.34 6.47
N GLN A 30 -2.13 -5.26 6.15
CA GLN A 30 -2.05 -5.84 4.81
C GLN A 30 -3.31 -6.61 4.42
N LYS A 31 -3.91 -7.34 5.38
CA LYS A 31 -5.17 -8.05 5.16
C LYS A 31 -6.32 -7.08 4.91
N LEU A 32 -6.47 -6.03 5.73
CA LEU A 32 -7.48 -4.99 5.54
C LEU A 32 -7.37 -4.34 4.15
N LEU A 33 -6.16 -3.94 3.76
CA LEU A 33 -5.92 -3.36 2.44
C LEU A 33 -6.33 -4.33 1.32
N ARG A 34 -5.97 -5.61 1.43
CA ARG A 34 -6.35 -6.63 0.43
C ARG A 34 -7.86 -6.79 0.32
N GLU A 35 -8.54 -6.93 1.45
CA GLU A 35 -10.00 -7.08 1.50
C GLU A 35 -10.69 -5.88 0.85
N GLN A 36 -10.27 -4.66 1.18
CA GLN A 36 -10.85 -3.47 0.58
C GLN A 36 -10.59 -3.37 -0.94
N LEU A 37 -9.40 -3.72 -1.41
CA LEU A 37 -9.07 -3.72 -2.84
C LEU A 37 -9.82 -4.82 -3.62
N GLU A 38 -10.17 -5.92 -2.97
CA GLU A 38 -11.00 -6.96 -3.57
C GLU A 38 -12.47 -6.53 -3.61
N GLU A 39 -13.01 -6.02 -2.51
CA GLU A 39 -14.41 -5.60 -2.40
C GLU A 39 -14.78 -4.44 -3.32
N ASN A 40 -13.86 -3.51 -3.54
CA ASN A 40 -14.10 -2.35 -4.41
C ASN A 40 -13.80 -2.63 -5.90
N GLY A 41 -13.43 -3.86 -6.25
CA GLY A 41 -13.18 -4.28 -7.64
C GLY A 41 -11.79 -3.95 -8.18
N TRP A 42 -10.92 -3.27 -7.41
CA TRP A 42 -9.59 -2.86 -7.87
C TRP A 42 -8.75 -4.04 -8.39
N VAL A 43 -8.83 -5.20 -7.72
CA VAL A 43 -8.08 -6.40 -8.13
C VAL A 43 -8.49 -6.88 -9.52
N ASP A 44 -9.78 -6.82 -9.83
CA ASP A 44 -10.29 -7.31 -11.12
C ASP A 44 -10.04 -6.29 -12.23
N ASP A 45 -10.23 -5.00 -11.96
CA ASP A 45 -9.87 -3.92 -12.89
C ASP A 45 -8.39 -3.97 -13.27
N LEU A 46 -7.50 -4.20 -12.29
CA LEU A 46 -6.06 -4.31 -12.55
C LEU A 46 -5.72 -5.56 -13.37
N LYS A 47 -6.39 -6.70 -13.12
CA LYS A 47 -6.20 -7.91 -13.93
C LYS A 47 -6.63 -7.66 -15.37
N ASP A 48 -7.74 -6.96 -15.58
CA ASP A 48 -8.26 -6.69 -16.92
C ASP A 48 -7.35 -5.72 -17.69
N LEU A 49 -6.86 -4.67 -17.03
CA LEU A 49 -5.80 -3.81 -17.56
C LEU A 49 -4.55 -4.62 -17.92
N ALA A 50 -4.07 -5.49 -17.04
CA ALA A 50 -2.89 -6.30 -17.28
C ALA A 50 -3.08 -7.25 -18.49
N LYS A 51 -4.26 -7.85 -18.65
CA LYS A 51 -4.59 -8.70 -19.81
C LYS A 51 -4.61 -7.89 -21.10
N GLU A 52 -5.20 -6.70 -21.10
CA GLU A 52 -5.24 -5.82 -22.27
C GLU A 52 -3.83 -5.44 -22.70
N LYS A 53 -3.00 -4.98 -21.76
CA LYS A 53 -1.61 -4.61 -22.02
C LYS A 53 -0.77 -5.78 -22.49
N ALA A 54 -0.91 -6.95 -21.87
CA ALA A 54 -0.21 -8.16 -22.31
C ALA A 54 -0.59 -8.59 -23.73
N ARG A 55 -1.87 -8.47 -24.12
CA ARG A 55 -2.33 -8.78 -25.49
C ARG A 55 -1.79 -7.80 -26.54
N ALA A 56 -1.49 -6.57 -26.14
CA ALA A 56 -0.91 -5.56 -27.02
C ALA A 56 0.60 -5.72 -27.22
N GLN A 57 1.28 -6.56 -26.42
CA GLN A 57 2.71 -6.80 -26.56
C GLN A 57 2.99 -7.72 -27.76
N GLU A 58 3.85 -7.29 -28.68
CA GLU A 58 4.35 -8.15 -29.77
C GLU A 58 5.20 -9.31 -29.24
N THR A 59 5.96 -9.07 -28.17
CA THR A 59 6.76 -10.07 -27.46
C THR A 59 6.41 -10.01 -25.97
N PRO A 60 5.83 -11.07 -25.39
CA PRO A 60 5.47 -11.08 -23.97
C PRO A 60 6.68 -10.84 -23.06
N ASN A 61 6.59 -9.83 -22.20
CA ASN A 61 7.58 -9.54 -21.16
C ASN A 61 6.89 -9.11 -19.86
N LEU A 62 6.98 -9.96 -18.84
CA LEU A 62 6.33 -9.74 -17.56
C LEU A 62 6.89 -8.55 -16.79
N GLU A 63 8.22 -8.36 -16.80
CA GLU A 63 8.85 -7.28 -16.04
C GLU A 63 8.43 -5.90 -16.57
N ASN A 64 8.42 -5.74 -17.89
CA ASN A 64 7.95 -4.53 -18.56
C ASN A 64 6.45 -4.31 -18.31
N LEU A 65 5.64 -5.38 -18.36
CA LEU A 65 4.22 -5.31 -18.05
C LEU A 65 3.99 -4.79 -16.62
N ILE A 66 4.69 -5.35 -15.63
CA ILE A 66 4.59 -4.92 -14.23
C ILE A 66 4.98 -3.44 -14.11
N LYS A 67 6.10 -3.03 -14.72
CA LYS A 67 6.55 -1.63 -14.70
C LYS A 67 5.50 -0.68 -15.27
N GLU A 68 4.90 -1.04 -16.41
CA GLU A 68 3.87 -0.24 -17.08
C GLU A 68 2.59 -0.11 -16.24
N ILE A 69 2.09 -1.21 -15.69
CA ILE A 69 0.81 -1.17 -14.97
C ILE A 69 0.94 -0.65 -13.53
N SER A 70 2.13 -0.67 -12.92
CA SER A 70 2.31 -0.35 -11.49
C SER A 70 1.95 1.10 -11.12
N GLU A 71 2.17 2.06 -12.01
CA GLU A 71 1.78 3.46 -11.77
C GLU A 71 0.26 3.62 -11.88
N THR A 72 -0.34 3.01 -12.91
CA THR A 72 -1.79 3.02 -13.12
C THR A 72 -2.51 2.33 -11.96
N ALA A 73 -2.03 1.16 -11.54
CA ALA A 73 -2.52 0.41 -10.40
C ALA A 73 -2.56 1.27 -9.12
N ARG A 74 -1.48 2.01 -8.85
CA ARG A 74 -1.43 2.94 -7.72
C ARG A 74 -2.45 4.05 -7.85
N GLY A 75 -2.68 4.60 -9.04
CA GLY A 75 -3.70 5.62 -9.29
C GLY A 75 -5.14 5.12 -9.17
N MET A 76 -5.38 3.84 -9.43
CA MET A 76 -6.71 3.22 -9.34
C MET A 76 -7.19 3.02 -7.89
N ILE A 77 -6.30 3.09 -6.89
CA ILE A 77 -6.71 2.93 -5.49
C ILE A 77 -7.61 4.11 -5.10
N SER A 78 -8.83 3.78 -4.66
CA SER A 78 -9.82 4.77 -4.25
C SER A 78 -9.37 5.59 -3.03
N GLU A 79 -9.82 6.84 -2.97
CA GLU A 79 -9.52 7.73 -1.84
C GLU A 79 -10.10 7.24 -0.53
N SER A 80 -11.24 6.55 -0.54
CA SER A 80 -11.78 5.89 0.66
C SER A 80 -10.83 4.82 1.17
N THR A 81 -10.33 3.95 0.29
CA THR A 81 -9.41 2.89 0.70
C THR A 81 -8.08 3.42 1.24
N ARG A 82 -7.54 4.49 0.63
CA ARG A 82 -6.34 5.15 1.18
C ARG A 82 -6.60 5.70 2.58
N ARG A 83 -7.73 6.38 2.78
CA ARG A 83 -8.07 6.97 4.08
C ARG A 83 -8.25 5.91 5.15
N ASP A 84 -9.00 4.85 4.87
CA ASP A 84 -9.30 3.81 5.87
C ASP A 84 -8.02 3.08 6.31
N VAL A 85 -7.14 2.74 5.35
CA VAL A 85 -5.86 2.09 5.67
C VAL A 85 -4.90 3.06 6.36
N ALA A 86 -4.88 4.34 6.00
CA ALA A 86 -4.08 5.35 6.71
C ALA A 86 -4.55 5.52 8.16
N GLN A 87 -5.85 5.58 8.41
CA GLN A 87 -6.41 5.66 9.77
C GLN A 87 -6.03 4.44 10.61
N GLU A 88 -6.06 3.25 10.02
CA GLU A 88 -5.63 2.03 10.72
C GLU A 88 -4.12 2.07 11.06
N ILE A 89 -3.28 2.56 10.14
CA ILE A 89 -1.85 2.77 10.41
C ILE A 89 -1.65 3.78 11.54
N GLU A 90 -2.30 4.95 11.49
CA GLU A 90 -2.24 5.98 12.53
C GLU A 90 -2.66 5.43 13.89
N ALA A 91 -3.77 4.69 13.95
CA ALA A 91 -4.27 4.10 15.19
C ALA A 91 -3.29 3.10 15.81
N VAL A 92 -2.60 2.30 14.98
CA VAL A 92 -1.56 1.39 15.48
C VAL A 92 -0.33 2.17 15.95
N LEU A 93 0.10 3.19 15.21
CA LEU A 93 1.24 4.02 15.61
C LEU A 93 1.00 4.73 16.95
N ASP A 94 -0.18 5.35 17.13
CA ASP A 94 -0.56 6.00 18.38
C ASP A 94 -0.51 5.01 19.56
N ARG A 95 -1.05 3.80 19.34
CA ARG A 95 -1.03 2.74 20.35
C ARG A 95 0.40 2.31 20.72
N GLU A 96 1.31 2.21 19.77
CA GLU A 96 2.70 1.82 20.04
C GLU A 96 3.50 2.94 20.72
N VAL A 97 3.19 4.21 20.43
CA VAL A 97 3.79 5.39 21.07
C VAL A 97 3.31 5.53 22.51
N ASP A 98 2.02 5.33 22.79
CA ASP A 98 1.46 5.39 24.15
C ASP A 98 1.99 4.28 25.08
N GLN A 99 2.50 3.19 24.50
CA GLN A 99 3.08 2.05 25.23
C GLN A 99 4.60 2.15 25.41
N ALA A 100 5.26 3.16 24.82
CA ALA A 100 6.72 3.38 24.92
C ALA A 100 7.07 4.35 26.06
#